data_AF-A0A151K231-F1
#
_entry.id   AF-A0A151K231-F1
#
_cell.length_a   1.000
_cell.length_b   1.000
_cell.length_c   1.000
_cell.angle_alpha   90.00
_cell.angle_beta   90.00
_cell.angle_gamma   90.00
#
_symmetry.space_group_name_H-M   'P 1'
#
loop_
_entity.id
_entity.type
_entity.pdbx_description
1 polymer ?
#
loop_
_entity_poly.entity_id
_entity_poly.type
_entity_poly.pdbx_seq_one_letter_code
_entity_poly.pdbx_strand_id
1 'polypeptide(L)'
;MASRVASVVRQVKPILSLNRDDARRKVLKLYKAWIRQVPISKLVYDIPKNEAACKQKIREEFKRHAHLTDLRIIDKVIIRVRIRIYINKYQQLI
;
A
#
# COMPACT_ATOMS: atom_id res chain seq x y z
N MET A 1 -36.68 32.85 -12.56
CA MET A 1 -36.13 32.13 -11.39
C MET A 1 -35.18 31.05 -11.89
N ALA A 2 -33.86 31.22 -11.71
CA ALA A 2 -32.87 30.23 -12.14
C ALA A 2 -32.70 29.16 -11.05
N SER A 3 -33.07 27.92 -11.36
CA SER A 3 -32.91 26.77 -10.45
C SER A 3 -31.44 26.40 -10.33
N ARG A 4 -30.93 26.33 -9.08
CA ARG A 4 -29.60 25.81 -8.79
C ARG A 4 -29.57 24.32 -9.13
N VAL A 5 -28.81 23.95 -10.16
CA VAL A 5 -28.50 22.55 -10.44
C VAL A 5 -27.64 22.04 -9.28
N ALA A 6 -28.24 21.32 -8.34
CA ALA A 6 -27.52 20.65 -7.27
C ALA A 6 -26.61 19.61 -7.92
N SER A 7 -25.30 19.83 -7.90
CA SER A 7 -24.33 18.84 -8.30
C SER A 7 -24.44 17.65 -7.35
N VAL A 8 -25.16 16.61 -7.74
CA VAL A 8 -25.18 15.32 -7.04
C VAL A 8 -23.78 14.72 -7.17
N VAL A 9 -22.90 15.05 -6.23
CA VAL A 9 -21.61 14.38 -6.12
C VAL A 9 -21.92 12.92 -5.80
N ARG A 10 -21.65 12.02 -6.75
CA ARG A 10 -21.74 10.57 -6.51
C ARG A 10 -20.83 10.26 -5.31
N GLN A 11 -21.43 10.10 -4.14
CA GLN A 11 -20.79 9.62 -2.92
C GLN A 11 -20.40 8.16 -3.15
N VAL A 12 -19.24 7.94 -3.79
CA VAL A 12 -18.68 6.60 -3.95
C VAL A 12 -18.17 6.17 -2.58
N LYS A 13 -18.73 5.07 -2.06
CA LYS A 13 -18.33 4.50 -0.76
C LYS A 13 -16.79 4.36 -0.71
N PRO A 14 -16.11 5.07 0.22
CA PRO A 14 -14.68 4.91 0.39
C PRO A 14 -14.40 3.50 0.92
N ILE A 15 -13.50 2.77 0.24
CA ILE A 15 -13.21 1.36 0.53
C ILE A 15 -12.45 1.24 1.86
N LEU A 16 -11.61 2.22 2.20
CA LEU A 16 -10.79 2.17 3.41
C LEU A 16 -10.41 3.55 3.95
N SER A 17 -10.09 4.50 3.09
CA SER A 17 -9.63 5.84 3.46
C SER A 17 -10.69 6.88 3.11
N LEU A 18 -11.01 7.77 4.06
CA LEU A 18 -11.95 8.88 3.85
C LEU A 18 -11.24 10.07 3.20
N ASN A 19 -9.98 10.30 3.61
CA ASN A 19 -9.16 11.43 3.20
C ASN A 19 -7.80 11.00 2.64
N ARG A 20 -7.16 11.88 1.85
CA ARG A 20 -5.81 11.69 1.29
C ARG A 20 -4.75 11.52 2.38
N ASP A 21 -4.87 12.22 3.49
CA ASP A 21 -3.92 12.12 4.60
C ASP A 21 -3.98 10.78 5.31
N ASP A 22 -5.16 10.17 5.40
CA ASP A 22 -5.32 8.84 5.98
C ASP A 22 -4.70 7.77 5.08
N ALA A 23 -4.94 7.88 3.77
CA ALA A 23 -4.30 7.02 2.79
C ALA A 23 -2.77 7.16 2.88
N ARG A 24 -2.24 8.39 2.95
CA ARG A 24 -0.80 8.66 3.10
C ARG A 24 -0.23 8.04 4.37
N ARG A 25 -0.91 8.20 5.52
CA ARG A 25 -0.50 7.57 6.79
C ARG A 25 -0.44 6.05 6.68
N LYS A 26 -1.43 5.42 6.02
CA LYS A 26 -1.46 3.97 5.80
C LYS A 26 -0.36 3.49 4.86
N VAL A 27 -0.08 4.21 3.78
CA VAL A 27 1.05 3.92 2.86
C VAL A 27 2.37 3.99 3.62
N LEU A 28 2.59 5.02 4.43
CA LEU A 28 3.81 5.15 5.23
C LEU A 28 3.96 4.03 6.28
N LYS A 29 2.85 3.67 6.95
CA LYS A 29 2.84 2.52 7.88
C LYS A 29 3.19 1.22 7.17
N LEU A 30 2.63 1.01 5.97
CA LEU A 30 2.93 -0.15 5.12
C LEU A 30 4.40 -0.16 4.71
N TYR A 31 4.93 0.96 4.22
CA TYR A 31 6.34 1.08 3.84
C TYR A 31 7.28 0.75 5.01
N LYS A 32 7.01 1.27 6.22
CA LYS A 32 7.78 0.93 7.42
C LYS A 32 7.71 -0.57 7.76
N ALA A 33 6.53 -1.19 7.60
CA ALA A 33 6.36 -2.63 7.84
C ALA A 33 7.19 -3.46 6.84
N TRP A 34 7.21 -3.07 5.56
CA TRP A 34 8.02 -3.74 4.53
C TRP A 34 9.51 -3.68 4.84
N ILE A 35 10.04 -2.52 5.21
CA ILE A 35 11.46 -2.37 5.54
C ILE A 35 11.86 -3.25 6.74
N ARG A 36 10.97 -3.43 7.72
CA ARG A 36 11.21 -4.35 8.86
C ARG A 36 11.11 -5.82 8.47
N GLN A 37 10.30 -6.15 7.47
CA GLN A 37 10.14 -7.53 6.99
C GLN A 37 11.33 -8.01 6.15
N VAL A 38 12.08 -7.11 5.51
CA VAL A 38 13.24 -7.45 4.66
C VAL A 38 14.22 -8.44 5.30
N PRO A 39 14.76 -8.22 6.51
CA PRO A 39 15.71 -9.15 7.13
C PRO A 39 15.11 -10.55 7.35
N ILE A 40 13.85 -10.61 7.79
CA ILE A 40 13.12 -11.88 7.99
C ILE A 40 12.97 -12.60 6.66
N SER A 41 12.53 -11.90 5.61
CA SER A 41 12.41 -12.47 4.27
C SER A 41 13.74 -12.95 3.70
N LYS A 42 14.85 -12.27 4.00
CA LYS A 42 16.18 -12.70 3.52
C LYS A 42 16.60 -14.03 4.16
N LEU A 43 16.35 -14.19 5.47
CA LEU A 43 16.63 -15.44 6.19
C LEU A 43 15.80 -16.62 5.67
N VAL A 44 14.52 -16.38 5.35
CA VAL A 44 13.62 -17.45 4.87
C VAL A 44 13.87 -17.85 3.42
N TYR A 45 14.19 -16.89 2.55
CA TYR A 45 14.29 -17.13 1.10
C TYR A 45 15.73 -17.23 0.57
N ASP A 46 16.72 -17.23 1.46
CA ASP A 46 18.16 -17.25 1.17
C ASP A 46 18.56 -16.36 -0.03
N ILE A 47 18.08 -15.11 0.00
CA ILE A 47 18.25 -14.19 -1.13
C ILE A 47 19.72 -13.75 -1.16
N PRO A 48 20.49 -14.00 -2.23
CA PRO A 48 21.92 -13.68 -2.32
C PRO A 48 22.19 -12.17 -2.52
N LYS A 49 21.22 -11.31 -2.19
CA LYS A 49 21.32 -9.85 -2.37
C LYS A 49 21.58 -9.15 -1.06
N ASN A 50 22.29 -8.03 -1.15
CA ASN A 50 22.50 -7.16 -0.01
C ASN A 50 21.16 -6.56 0.47
N GLU A 51 20.98 -6.38 1.78
CA GLU A 51 19.75 -5.82 2.33
C GLU A 51 19.45 -4.41 1.80
N ALA A 52 20.51 -3.63 1.58
CA ALA A 52 20.40 -2.29 1.00
C ALA A 52 19.75 -2.33 -0.39
N ALA A 53 20.14 -3.31 -1.22
CA ALA A 53 19.56 -3.49 -2.55
C ALA A 53 18.08 -3.90 -2.49
N CYS A 54 17.70 -4.76 -1.53
CA CYS A 54 16.30 -5.12 -1.31
C CYS A 54 15.47 -3.90 -0.87
N LYS A 55 15.98 -3.10 0.08
CA LYS A 55 15.33 -1.86 0.54
C LYS A 55 15.21 -0.83 -0.58
N GLN A 56 16.22 -0.73 -1.45
CA GLN A 56 16.20 0.15 -2.62
C GLN A 56 15.13 -0.29 -3.63
N LYS A 57 15.05 -1.58 -3.94
CA LYS A 57 14.02 -2.11 -4.84
C LYS A 57 12.61 -1.85 -4.33
N ILE A 58 12.39 -1.99 -3.01
CA ILE A 58 11.11 -1.60 -2.38
C ILE A 58 10.84 -0.11 -2.61
N ARG A 59 11.82 0.79 -2.40
CA ARG A 59 11.64 2.22 -2.65
C ARG A 59 11.30 2.52 -4.11
N GLU A 60 11.92 1.83 -5.05
CA GLU A 60 11.65 1.98 -6.49
C GLU A 60 10.20 1.60 -6.83
N GLU A 61 9.71 0.46 -6.31
CA GLU A 61 8.31 0.05 -6.51
C GLU A 61 7.32 1.06 -5.88
N PHE A 62 7.60 1.57 -4.68
CA PHE A 62 6.76 2.61 -4.09
C PHE A 62 6.79 3.92 -4.89
N LYS A 63 7.94 4.30 -5.46
CA LYS A 63 8.06 5.47 -6.34
C LYS A 63 7.32 5.28 -7.66
N ARG A 64 7.33 4.07 -8.24
CA ARG A 64 6.56 3.76 -9.45
C ARG A 64 5.08 4.06 -9.27
N HIS A 65 4.53 3.81 -8.08
CA HIS A 65 3.12 4.09 -7.77
C HIS A 65 2.85 5.52 -7.25
N ALA A 66 3.84 6.42 -7.25
CA ALA A 66 3.67 7.78 -6.73
C ALA A 66 2.72 8.67 -7.56
N HIS A 67 2.49 8.33 -8.83
CA HIS A 67 1.60 9.06 -9.74
C HIS A 67 0.10 8.81 -9.45
N LEU A 68 -0.23 7.88 -8.54
CA LEU A 68 -1.61 7.57 -8.19
C LEU A 68 -2.23 8.72 -7.40
N THR A 69 -3.20 9.41 -8.00
CA THR A 69 -3.99 10.49 -7.38
C THR A 69 -5.29 9.97 -6.76
N ASP A 70 -5.83 8.90 -7.33
CA ASP A 70 -7.14 8.35 -7.00
C ASP A 70 -7.10 7.52 -5.71
N LEU A 71 -7.89 7.94 -4.72
CA LEU A 71 -7.87 7.35 -3.37
C LEU A 71 -8.21 5.85 -3.35
N ARG A 72 -9.16 5.45 -4.19
CA ARG A 72 -9.66 4.07 -4.31
C ARG A 72 -8.61 3.12 -4.85
N ILE A 73 -7.79 3.60 -5.78
CA ILE A 73 -6.69 2.81 -6.37
C ILE A 73 -5.59 2.62 -5.34
N ILE A 74 -5.26 3.68 -4.59
CA ILE A 74 -4.29 3.61 -3.50
C ILE A 74 -4.74 2.58 -2.45
N ASP A 75 -6.00 2.64 -2.01
CA ASP A 75 -6.55 1.68 -1.05
C ASP A 75 -6.52 0.24 -1.61
N LYS A 76 -6.86 0.03 -2.88
CA LYS A 76 -6.82 -1.29 -3.52
C LYS A 76 -5.41 -1.87 -3.54
N VAL A 77 -4.40 -1.05 -3.82
CA VAL A 77 -2.99 -1.46 -3.78
C VAL A 77 -2.57 -1.80 -2.36
N ILE A 78 -2.94 -0.98 -1.36
CA ILE A 78 -2.65 -1.26 0.05
C ILE A 78 -3.25 -2.60 0.49
N ILE A 79 -4.52 -2.86 0.15
CA ILE A 79 -5.20 -4.12 0.50
C ILE A 79 -4.49 -5.31 -0.12
N ARG A 80 -4.18 -5.24 -1.43
CA ARG A 80 -3.48 -6.31 -2.16
C ARG A 80 -2.14 -6.65 -1.49
N VAL A 81 -1.37 -5.61 -1.17
CA VAL A 81 -0.05 -5.78 -0.53
C VAL A 81 -0.18 -6.32 0.89
N ARG A 82 -1.16 -5.84 1.68
CA ARG A 82 -1.43 -6.36 3.03
C ARG A 82 -1.81 -7.84 3.00
N ILE A 83 -2.78 -8.23 2.17
CA ILE A 83 -3.22 -9.62 2.03
C ILE A 83 -2.05 -10.55 1.69
N ARG A 84 -1.16 -10.12 0.78
CA ARG A 84 0.04 -10.88 0.42
C ARG A 84 0.93 -11.16 1.64
N ILE A 85 1.10 -10.18 2.53
CA ILE A 85 1.90 -10.33 3.76
C ILE A 85 1.26 -11.35 4.70
N TYR A 86 -0.06 -11.27 4.92
CA TYR A 86 -0.75 -12.20 5.82
C TYR A 86 -0.64 -13.64 5.32
N ILE A 87 -0.90 -13.90 4.04
CA ILE A 87 -0.78 -15.24 3.43
C ILE A 87 0.64 -15.81 3.64
N ASN A 88 1.67 -15.01 3.41
CA ASN A 88 3.06 -15.43 3.59
C ASN A 88 3.36 -15.81 5.06
N LYS A 89 2.83 -15.03 6.01
CA LYS A 89 2.95 -15.31 7.45
C LYS A 89 2.24 -16.60 7.86
N TYR A 90 1.06 -16.89 7.30
CA TYR A 90 0.34 -18.14 7.57
C TYR A 90 1.05 -19.37 6.98
N GLN A 91 1.74 -19.23 5.84
CA GLN A 91 2.54 -20.31 5.26
C GLN A 91 3.83 -20.63 6.02
N GLN A 92 4.24 -19.80 6.99
CA GLN A 92 5.38 -20.09 7.88
C GLN A 92 4.97 -20.75 9.20
N LEU A 93 3.66 -20.85 9.48
CA LEU A 93 3.11 -21.41 10.72
C LEU A 93 2.54 -22.83 10.56
N ILE A 94 2.59 -23.37 9.34
CA ILE A 94 2.24 -24.74 8.95
C ILE A 94 3.51 -25.36 8.41
#